data_AF-A0AAD9XYT7-F1
#
_entry.id   AF-A0AAD9XYT7-F1
#
_cell.length_a   1.000
_cell.length_b   1.000
_cell.length_c   1.000
_cell.angle_alpha   90.00
_cell.angle_beta   90.00
_cell.angle_gamma   90.00
#
_symmetry.space_group_name_H-M   'P 1'
#
loop_
_entity.id
_entity.type
_entity.pdbx_description
1 polymer ?
#
loop_
_entity_poly.entity_id
_entity_poly.type
_entity_poly.pdbx_seq_one_letter_code
_entity_poly.pdbx_strand_id
1 'polypeptide(L)'
;MAMSHRARNSMAEDGKLLIEKTNKFPFKSTDSRCFENQPYFKLYQAASRLAEKAKVQYLSKNLPDVWDNAVDRGIAINEYLEAQSDILCRYIWWKFKEKRKRRSTRQSWYGTHCRPLATGGDWGAFNLKRHQHLTRVESTIILHCRTGFIGLNSYLYKRTISPTHPCVPVAPTHTVEHLFFECPLLANARRNLPVTKWTVKLIEGRFGRWASRKRTLEQLIDEHPRTMAQWAINTFGLGQFEWTSRYMETGPSISNPYL
;
A
#
# COMPACT_ATOMS: atom_id res chain seq x y z
N MET A 1 -2.75 10.77 -13.72
CA MET A 1 -2.75 11.25 -15.13
C MET A 1 -3.92 12.16 -15.49
N ALA A 2 -5.17 11.87 -15.13
CA ALA A 2 -6.33 12.70 -15.53
C ALA A 2 -6.25 14.19 -15.11
N MET A 3 -5.76 14.50 -13.89
CA MET A 3 -5.61 15.89 -13.44
C MET A 3 -4.49 16.66 -14.15
N SER A 4 -3.35 16.01 -14.41
CA SER A 4 -2.25 16.60 -15.19
C SER A 4 -2.67 16.89 -16.62
N HIS A 5 -3.43 15.99 -17.25
CA HIS A 5 -4.00 16.22 -18.57
C HIS A 5 -4.92 17.46 -18.57
N ARG A 6 -5.85 17.54 -17.61
CA ARG A 6 -6.75 18.70 -17.49
C ARG A 6 -6.01 20.01 -17.21
N ALA A 7 -4.95 19.98 -16.39
CA ALA A 7 -4.16 21.17 -16.07
C ALA A 7 -3.33 21.67 -17.25
N ARG A 8 -2.81 20.75 -18.08
CA ARG A 8 -2.13 21.11 -19.34
C ARG A 8 -3.09 21.70 -20.36
N ASN A 9 -4.31 21.18 -20.41
CA ASN A 9 -5.32 21.56 -21.40
C ASN A 9 -6.29 22.63 -20.90
N SER A 10 -6.18 23.12 -19.66
CA SER A 10 -7.07 24.16 -19.15
C SER A 10 -6.88 25.50 -19.89
N MET A 11 -5.70 25.70 -20.48
CA MET A 11 -5.36 26.87 -21.29
C MET A 11 -5.59 26.66 -22.79
N ALA A 12 -5.95 25.44 -23.22
CA ALA A 12 -6.30 25.15 -24.61
C ALA A 12 -7.70 25.71 -24.92
N GLU A 13 -7.99 25.91 -26.21
CA GLU A 13 -9.29 26.37 -26.73
C GLU A 13 -10.46 25.64 -26.06
N ASP A 14 -10.46 24.30 -26.05
CA ASP A 14 -11.53 23.49 -25.44
C ASP A 14 -11.67 23.75 -23.93
N GLY A 15 -10.55 23.91 -23.22
CA GLY A 15 -10.52 24.20 -21.79
C GLY A 15 -11.07 25.59 -21.47
N LYS A 16 -10.67 26.60 -22.25
CA LYS A 16 -11.20 27.97 -22.16
C LYS A 16 -12.69 28.00 -22.48
N LEU A 17 -13.10 27.32 -23.54
CA LEU A 17 -14.47 27.27 -24.03
C LEU A 17 -15.41 26.59 -23.02
N LEU A 18 -14.94 25.57 -22.28
CA LEU A 18 -15.68 24.99 -21.15
C LEU A 18 -15.81 25.94 -19.95
N ILE A 19 -14.81 26.78 -19.70
CA ILE A 19 -14.82 27.77 -18.61
C ILE A 19 -15.66 29.01 -18.98
N GLU A 20 -15.66 29.39 -20.26
CA GLU A 20 -16.37 30.56 -20.79
C GLU A 20 -17.86 30.26 -21.07
N LYS A 21 -18.20 29.10 -21.63
CA LYS A 21 -19.59 28.74 -21.96
C LYS A 21 -20.50 28.59 -20.75
N THR A 22 -19.95 28.38 -19.55
CA THR A 22 -20.73 28.44 -18.30
C THR A 22 -21.16 29.85 -17.92
N ASN A 23 -20.52 30.90 -18.46
CA ASN A 23 -20.87 32.30 -18.18
C ASN A 23 -21.85 32.90 -19.19
N LYS A 24 -21.96 32.33 -20.40
CA LYS A 24 -22.87 32.79 -21.47
C LYS A 24 -23.43 31.60 -22.23
N PHE A 25 -24.52 31.02 -21.73
CA PHE A 25 -25.31 30.07 -22.51
C PHE A 25 -26.28 30.82 -23.44
N PRO A 26 -26.47 30.41 -24.70
CA PRO A 26 -27.32 31.11 -25.66
C PRO A 26 -28.82 31.05 -25.31
N PHE A 27 -29.22 30.18 -24.40
CA PHE A 27 -30.60 30.09 -23.90
C PHE A 27 -30.69 30.81 -22.56
N LYS A 28 -31.21 32.05 -22.58
CA LYS A 28 -31.50 32.86 -21.40
C LYS A 28 -32.43 32.08 -20.46
N SER A 29 -32.16 32.16 -19.15
CA SER A 29 -33.03 31.73 -18.05
C SER A 29 -33.06 30.23 -17.68
N THR A 30 -31.91 29.57 -17.65
CA THR A 30 -31.75 28.42 -16.74
C THR A 30 -30.68 28.75 -15.71
N ASP A 31 -31.06 28.67 -14.44
CA ASP A 31 -30.24 28.99 -13.28
C ASP A 31 -28.87 28.29 -13.41
N SER A 32 -27.76 29.07 -13.50
CA SER A 32 -26.40 28.60 -13.83
C SER A 32 -25.85 27.54 -12.88
N ARG A 33 -26.52 27.36 -11.73
CA ARG A 33 -26.16 26.45 -10.64
C ARG A 33 -26.04 24.99 -11.07
N CYS A 34 -26.78 24.53 -12.08
CA CYS A 34 -26.68 23.14 -12.55
C CYS A 34 -25.35 22.86 -13.27
N PHE A 35 -24.79 23.86 -13.97
CA PHE A 35 -23.49 23.76 -14.62
C PHE A 35 -22.32 24.05 -13.66
N GLU A 36 -22.49 24.99 -12.73
CA GLU A 36 -21.50 25.22 -11.66
C GLU A 36 -21.28 23.99 -10.79
N ASN A 37 -22.32 23.18 -10.59
CA ASN A 37 -22.24 21.94 -9.84
C ASN A 37 -21.79 20.73 -10.67
N GLN A 38 -21.60 20.90 -11.97
CA GLN A 38 -21.22 19.82 -12.87
C GLN A 38 -19.80 19.33 -12.53
N PRO A 39 -19.60 18.00 -12.31
CA PRO A 39 -18.34 17.48 -11.82
C PRO A 39 -17.14 17.77 -12.73
N TYR A 40 -17.35 17.78 -14.04
CA TYR A 40 -16.28 18.00 -15.02
C TYR A 40 -15.78 19.45 -14.97
N PHE A 41 -16.69 20.42 -14.88
CA PHE A 41 -16.40 21.84 -14.71
C PHE A 41 -15.63 22.10 -13.41
N LYS A 42 -16.09 21.54 -12.28
CA LYS A 42 -15.36 21.63 -11.00
C LYS A 42 -13.93 21.09 -11.10
N LEU A 43 -13.75 19.97 -11.82
CA LEU A 43 -12.42 19.38 -12.03
C LEU A 43 -11.53 20.27 -12.93
N TYR A 44 -12.08 20.91 -13.96
CA TYR A 44 -11.34 21.84 -14.82
C TYR A 44 -10.98 23.14 -14.10
N GLN A 45 -11.88 23.69 -13.28
CA GLN A 45 -11.57 24.84 -12.42
C GLN A 45 -10.45 24.51 -11.44
N ALA A 46 -10.52 23.35 -10.78
CA ALA A 46 -9.47 22.89 -9.87
C ALA A 46 -8.13 22.69 -10.61
N ALA A 47 -8.16 22.10 -11.80
CA ALA A 47 -6.98 21.91 -12.64
C ALA A 47 -6.36 23.25 -13.09
N SER A 48 -7.19 24.24 -13.43
CA SER A 48 -6.75 25.59 -13.82
C SER A 48 -6.04 26.30 -12.66
N ARG A 49 -6.62 26.22 -11.45
CA ARG A 49 -5.98 26.76 -10.24
C ARG A 49 -4.64 26.09 -9.93
N LEU A 50 -4.51 24.78 -10.19
CA LEU A 50 -3.26 24.06 -10.02
C LEU A 50 -2.22 24.45 -11.07
N ALA A 51 -2.63 24.63 -12.33
CA ALA A 51 -1.76 25.10 -13.40
C ALA A 51 -1.21 26.51 -13.11
N GLU A 52 -2.05 27.41 -12.58
CA GLU A 52 -1.61 28.76 -12.21
C GLU A 52 -0.60 28.73 -11.05
N LYS A 53 -0.83 27.89 -10.03
CA LYS A 53 0.14 27.69 -8.95
C LYS A 53 1.45 27.09 -9.46
N ALA A 54 1.38 26.13 -10.39
CA ALA A 54 2.56 25.58 -11.05
C ALA A 54 3.34 26.66 -11.81
N LYS A 55 2.63 27.56 -12.52
CA LYS A 55 3.22 28.72 -13.20
C LYS A 55 3.97 29.63 -12.25
N VAL A 56 3.32 30.07 -11.17
CA VAL A 56 3.94 30.94 -10.16
C VAL A 56 5.19 30.28 -9.57
N GLN A 57 5.13 28.99 -9.23
CA GLN A 57 6.28 28.27 -8.70
C GLN A 57 7.40 28.12 -9.73
N TYR A 58 7.08 27.85 -11.00
CA TYR A 58 8.07 27.69 -12.06
C TYR A 58 8.78 29.00 -12.41
N LEU A 59 8.01 30.10 -12.52
CA LEU A 59 8.52 31.44 -12.82
C LEU A 59 9.31 32.07 -11.67
N SER A 60 9.15 31.58 -10.44
CA SER A 60 10.03 32.01 -9.33
C SER A 60 11.48 31.50 -9.48
N LYS A 61 11.72 30.57 -10.40
CA LYS A 61 13.04 29.93 -10.62
C LYS A 61 13.57 30.07 -12.05
N ASN A 62 12.74 30.48 -13.01
CA ASN A 62 13.04 30.52 -14.43
C ASN A 62 12.54 31.82 -15.07
N LEU A 63 13.08 32.17 -16.25
CA LEU A 63 12.65 33.35 -17.00
C LEU A 63 11.20 33.22 -17.52
N PRO A 64 10.45 34.32 -17.63
CA PRO A 64 9.05 34.33 -18.10
C PRO A 64 8.82 33.67 -19.46
N ASP A 65 9.71 33.91 -20.41
CA ASP A 65 9.59 33.49 -21.81
C ASP A 65 9.57 31.95 -21.99
N VAL A 66 10.03 31.21 -20.97
CA VAL A 66 10.07 29.74 -20.99
C VAL A 66 8.67 29.13 -20.80
N TRP A 67 7.72 29.86 -20.20
CA TRP A 67 6.36 29.34 -19.96
C TRP A 67 5.51 29.26 -21.24
N ASP A 68 5.88 29.99 -22.28
CA ASP A 68 5.17 29.98 -23.56
C ASP A 68 5.45 28.72 -24.38
N ASN A 69 6.54 28.00 -24.07
CA ASN A 69 6.79 26.67 -24.63
C ASN A 69 5.84 25.63 -24.00
N ALA A 70 5.01 25.01 -24.85
CA ALA A 70 4.05 23.99 -24.43
C ALA A 70 4.71 22.76 -23.77
N VAL A 71 5.93 22.40 -24.18
CA VAL A 71 6.68 21.26 -23.63
C VAL A 71 7.15 21.57 -22.21
N ASP A 72 7.87 22.68 -22.04
CA ASP A 72 8.42 23.10 -20.74
C ASP A 72 7.32 23.35 -19.71
N ARG A 73 6.22 23.99 -20.15
CA ARG A 73 5.00 24.13 -19.36
C ARG A 73 4.43 22.79 -18.91
N GLY A 74 4.39 21.81 -19.81
CA GLY A 74 3.90 20.47 -19.52
C GLY A 74 4.73 19.77 -18.45
N ILE A 75 6.07 19.89 -18.53
CA ILE A 75 7.01 19.38 -17.55
C ILE A 75 6.79 20.07 -16.19
N ALA A 76 6.76 21.39 -16.15
CA ALA A 76 6.57 22.18 -14.94
C ALA A 76 5.25 21.84 -14.20
N ILE A 77 4.15 21.68 -14.96
CA ILE A 77 2.86 21.28 -14.41
C ILE A 77 2.93 19.86 -13.81
N ASN A 78 3.59 18.92 -14.48
CA ASN A 78 3.73 17.56 -13.99
C ASN A 78 4.57 17.52 -12.70
N GLU A 79 5.73 18.16 -12.69
CA GLU A 79 6.59 18.23 -11.50
C GLU A 79 5.86 18.84 -10.30
N TYR A 80 5.13 19.93 -10.51
CA TYR A 80 4.33 20.55 -9.46
C TYR A 80 3.26 19.59 -8.94
N LEU A 81 2.51 18.94 -9.84
CA LEU A 81 1.45 18.01 -9.44
C LEU A 81 1.99 16.77 -8.74
N GLU A 82 3.14 16.25 -9.17
CA GLU A 82 3.84 15.15 -8.50
C GLU A 82 4.23 15.55 -7.08
N ALA A 83 4.86 16.71 -6.89
CA ALA A 83 5.22 17.23 -5.58
C ALA A 83 3.99 17.42 -4.67
N GLN A 84 2.91 18.03 -5.17
CA GLN A 84 1.67 18.20 -4.41
C GLN A 84 1.01 16.85 -4.08
N SER A 85 1.04 15.89 -5.00
CA SER A 85 0.50 14.56 -4.77
C SER A 85 1.26 13.84 -3.67
N ASP A 86 2.59 13.94 -3.64
CA ASP A 86 3.41 13.34 -2.60
C ASP A 86 3.13 13.99 -1.23
N ILE A 87 3.04 15.32 -1.15
CA ILE A 87 2.66 16.04 0.08
C ILE A 87 1.29 15.56 0.59
N LEU A 88 0.30 15.51 -0.29
CA LEU A 88 -1.06 15.07 0.07
C LEU A 88 -1.07 13.62 0.54
N CYS A 89 -0.39 12.72 -0.17
CA CYS A 89 -0.29 11.31 0.20
C CYS A 89 0.42 11.12 1.56
N ARG A 90 1.52 11.85 1.81
CA ARG A 90 2.20 11.86 3.12
C ARG A 90 1.25 12.33 4.23
N TYR A 91 0.49 13.40 4.00
CA TYR A 91 -0.48 13.90 4.98
C TYR A 91 -1.60 12.89 5.26
N ILE A 92 -2.20 12.31 4.22
CA ILE A 92 -3.25 11.29 4.34
C ILE A 92 -2.70 10.09 5.12
N TRP A 93 -1.49 9.63 4.79
CA TRP A 93 -0.82 8.53 5.48
C TRP A 93 -0.57 8.84 6.96
N TRP A 94 -0.04 10.02 7.26
CA TRP A 94 0.18 10.48 8.63
C TRP A 94 -1.13 10.51 9.43
N LYS A 95 -2.19 11.11 8.88
CA LYS A 95 -3.52 11.17 9.51
C LYS A 95 -4.10 9.78 9.76
N PHE A 96 -3.90 8.88 8.80
CA PHE A 96 -4.29 7.47 8.92
C PHE A 96 -3.53 6.76 10.07
N LYS A 97 -2.21 6.98 10.20
CA LYS A 97 -1.39 6.45 11.30
C LYS A 97 -1.86 6.99 12.65
N GLU A 98 -2.10 8.29 12.76
CA GLU A 98 -2.58 8.94 13.99
C GLU A 98 -3.91 8.38 14.47
N LYS A 99 -4.89 8.19 13.56
CA LYS A 99 -6.19 7.60 13.92
C LYS A 99 -6.06 6.17 14.49
N ARG A 100 -5.08 5.39 14.03
CA ARG A 100 -4.82 4.03 14.52
C ARG A 100 -3.95 4.00 15.77
N LYS A 101 -3.11 5.00 16.00
CA LYS A 101 -2.36 5.11 17.26
C LYS A 101 -3.28 5.08 18.47
N ARG A 102 -4.38 5.84 18.39
CA ARG A 102 -5.40 5.95 19.44
C ARG A 102 -6.19 4.67 19.73
N ARG A 103 -6.15 3.67 18.84
CA ARG A 103 -6.94 2.42 18.97
C ARG A 103 -6.13 1.22 19.50
N SER A 104 -4.82 1.38 19.70
CA SER A 104 -3.88 0.26 19.88
C SER A 104 -3.13 0.39 21.21
N THR A 105 -3.78 0.07 22.32
CA THR A 105 -3.17 0.01 23.67
C THR A 105 -2.60 -1.37 24.05
N ARG A 106 -2.88 -2.43 23.28
CA ARG A 106 -2.28 -3.77 23.49
C ARG A 106 -1.08 -3.97 22.55
N GLN A 107 0.13 -4.04 23.09
CA GLN A 107 1.28 -4.53 22.33
C GLN A 107 1.23 -6.06 22.28
N SER A 108 1.43 -6.65 21.11
CA SER A 108 1.80 -8.08 21.03
C SER A 108 3.28 -8.27 21.27
N TRP A 109 3.61 -9.47 21.76
CA TRP A 109 4.97 -9.98 21.89
C TRP A 109 5.81 -10.06 20.60
N TYR A 110 5.24 -9.85 19.39
CA TYR A 110 5.94 -9.90 18.09
C TYR A 110 5.73 -8.65 17.19
N GLY A 111 5.12 -7.58 17.73
CA GLY A 111 4.97 -6.28 17.06
C GLY A 111 3.67 -6.01 16.27
N THR A 112 2.67 -6.87 16.27
CA THR A 112 1.53 -6.81 15.33
C THR A 112 0.11 -7.13 15.83
N HIS A 113 -0.16 -7.60 17.06
CA HIS A 113 -1.57 -7.90 17.45
C HIS A 113 -2.51 -6.68 17.39
N CYS A 114 -2.00 -5.45 17.26
CA CYS A 114 -2.85 -4.25 17.17
C CYS A 114 -2.60 -3.33 15.98
N ARG A 115 -1.55 -3.55 15.16
CA ARG A 115 -1.31 -2.74 13.95
C ARG A 115 -0.74 -3.59 12.81
N PRO A 116 -1.30 -3.49 11.59
CA PRO A 116 -0.69 -4.12 10.43
C PRO A 116 0.71 -3.57 10.14
N LEU A 117 1.67 -4.43 9.81
CA LEU A 117 3.01 -4.05 9.36
C LEU A 117 3.01 -3.17 8.13
N ALA A 118 2.00 -3.31 7.26
CA ALA A 118 1.82 -2.41 6.12
C ALA A 118 1.69 -0.94 6.55
N THR A 119 1.34 -0.69 7.82
CA THR A 119 1.19 0.64 8.41
C THR A 119 2.40 1.08 9.25
N GLY A 120 3.38 0.18 9.45
CA GLY A 120 4.68 0.48 10.04
C GLY A 120 5.58 1.08 8.97
N GLY A 121 5.87 2.37 9.10
CA GLY A 121 6.71 3.11 8.15
C GLY A 121 6.10 4.42 7.67
N ASP A 122 6.91 5.23 6.99
CA ASP A 122 6.49 6.44 6.30
C ASP A 122 5.94 6.16 4.91
N TRP A 123 5.30 7.17 4.32
CA TRP A 123 4.91 7.10 2.92
C TRP A 123 6.16 7.18 2.04
N GLY A 124 6.23 6.34 1.00
CA GLY A 124 7.34 6.41 0.04
C GLY A 124 7.64 5.11 -0.69
N ALA A 125 8.50 5.22 -1.71
CA ALA A 125 8.87 4.14 -2.62
C ALA A 125 9.55 2.94 -1.94
N PHE A 126 10.17 3.13 -0.77
CA PHE A 126 10.76 2.03 -0.01
C PHE A 126 9.72 0.94 0.32
N ASN A 127 8.44 1.31 0.41
CA ASN A 127 7.40 0.33 0.67
C ASN A 127 7.17 -0.65 -0.49
N LEU A 128 7.50 -0.21 -1.71
CA LEU A 128 7.41 -0.99 -2.94
C LEU A 128 8.72 -1.74 -3.22
N LYS A 129 9.88 -1.21 -2.79
CA LYS A 129 11.20 -1.85 -3.00
C LYS A 129 11.27 -3.30 -2.51
N ARG A 130 10.57 -3.65 -1.43
CA ARG A 130 10.53 -5.04 -0.93
C ARG A 130 9.81 -6.04 -1.85
N HIS A 131 8.99 -5.54 -2.76
CA HIS A 131 8.33 -6.33 -3.79
C HIS A 131 9.17 -6.42 -5.06
N GLN A 132 10.29 -5.68 -5.12
CA GLN A 132 11.21 -5.75 -6.24
C GLN A 132 11.76 -7.17 -6.32
N HIS A 133 11.67 -7.77 -7.51
CA HIS A 133 12.08 -9.14 -7.80
C HIS A 133 11.20 -10.25 -7.18
N LEU A 134 10.04 -9.92 -6.61
CA LEU A 134 9.03 -10.93 -6.27
C LEU A 134 8.11 -11.17 -7.47
N THR A 135 7.64 -12.41 -7.62
CA THR A 135 6.52 -12.69 -8.52
C THR A 135 5.25 -11.99 -8.03
N ARG A 136 4.22 -11.93 -8.88
CA ARG A 136 2.91 -11.37 -8.50
C ARG A 136 2.33 -12.10 -7.28
N VAL A 137 2.38 -13.44 -7.27
CA VAL A 137 1.85 -14.25 -6.17
C VAL A 137 2.62 -14.01 -4.88
N GLU A 138 3.96 -14.00 -4.95
CA GLU A 138 4.82 -13.71 -3.80
C GLU A 138 4.56 -12.31 -3.23
N SER A 139 4.39 -11.31 -4.09
CA SER A 139 4.03 -9.96 -3.67
C SER A 139 2.67 -9.91 -2.98
N THR A 140 1.68 -10.63 -3.51
CA THR A 140 0.33 -10.68 -2.94
C THR A 140 0.31 -11.32 -1.56
N ILE A 141 0.96 -12.48 -1.37
CA ILE A 141 1.00 -13.11 -0.05
C ILE A 141 1.74 -12.23 0.97
N ILE A 142 2.85 -11.58 0.59
CA ILE A 142 3.56 -10.65 1.48
C ILE A 142 2.68 -9.47 1.85
N LEU A 143 1.93 -8.90 0.90
CA LEU A 143 0.98 -7.85 1.19
C LEU A 143 -0.10 -8.32 2.18
N HIS A 144 -0.64 -9.53 2.02
CA HIS A 144 -1.60 -10.12 2.96
C HIS A 144 -0.98 -10.31 4.35
N CYS A 145 0.25 -10.84 4.43
CA CYS A 145 0.98 -10.99 5.68
C CYS A 145 1.22 -9.65 6.39
N ARG A 146 1.56 -8.60 5.63
CA ARG A 146 1.81 -7.26 6.19
C ARG A 146 0.52 -6.55 6.62
N THR A 147 -0.56 -6.71 5.88
CA THR A 147 -1.83 -6.02 6.16
C THR A 147 -2.65 -6.76 7.24
N GLY A 148 -2.41 -8.05 7.44
CA GLY A 148 -3.27 -8.91 8.24
C GLY A 148 -4.65 -9.14 7.62
N PHE A 149 -4.88 -8.62 6.40
CA PHE A 149 -6.06 -8.92 5.58
C PHE A 149 -5.77 -10.17 4.78
N ILE A 150 -5.89 -11.30 5.46
CA ILE A 150 -5.53 -12.62 4.95
C ILE A 150 -6.61 -13.63 5.36
N GLY A 151 -6.81 -14.68 4.57
CA GLY A 151 -7.83 -15.71 4.81
C GLY A 151 -7.58 -16.62 6.03
N LEU A 152 -7.01 -16.11 7.12
CA LEU A 152 -6.83 -16.82 8.38
C LEU A 152 -8.01 -16.57 9.32
N ASN A 153 -8.31 -17.54 10.19
CA ASN A 153 -9.52 -17.53 11.03
C ASN A 153 -9.66 -16.26 11.89
N SER A 154 -8.57 -15.67 12.37
CA SER A 154 -8.63 -14.43 13.17
C SER A 154 -9.18 -13.24 12.39
N TYR A 155 -8.92 -13.15 11.09
CA TYR A 155 -9.46 -12.10 10.22
C TYR A 155 -10.87 -12.46 9.75
N LEU A 156 -11.08 -13.71 9.34
CA LEU A 156 -12.38 -14.19 8.87
C LEU A 156 -13.46 -14.13 9.96
N TYR A 157 -13.12 -14.40 11.21
CA TYR A 157 -14.02 -14.27 12.36
C TYR A 157 -14.44 -12.81 12.58
N LYS A 158 -13.51 -11.86 12.49
CA LYS A 158 -13.83 -10.41 12.56
C LYS A 158 -14.76 -9.96 11.44
N ARG A 159 -14.77 -10.69 10.32
CA ARG A 159 -15.65 -10.47 9.17
C ARG A 159 -16.92 -11.31 9.22
N THR A 160 -17.16 -12.05 10.31
CA THR A 160 -18.29 -12.97 10.51
C THR A 160 -18.41 -14.05 9.42
N ILE A 161 -17.28 -14.44 8.81
CA ILE A 161 -17.21 -15.48 7.77
C ILE A 161 -16.80 -16.84 8.38
N SER A 162 -15.87 -16.82 9.34
CA SER A 162 -15.43 -18.03 10.05
C SER A 162 -16.17 -18.15 11.39
N PRO A 163 -16.63 -19.35 11.78
CA PRO A 163 -17.27 -19.57 13.08
C PRO A 163 -16.28 -19.47 14.25
N THR A 164 -14.98 -19.66 13.98
CA THR A 164 -13.93 -19.67 14.99
C THR A 164 -12.80 -18.71 14.59
N HIS A 165 -12.13 -18.13 15.59
CA HIS A 165 -10.90 -17.34 15.45
C HIS A 165 -9.59 -18.07 15.85
N PRO A 166 -9.61 -19.10 16.72
CA PRO A 166 -8.42 -19.85 17.11
C PRO A 166 -7.80 -20.65 15.96
N CYS A 167 -6.51 -21.00 16.13
CA CYS A 167 -5.88 -22.04 15.34
C CYS A 167 -6.12 -23.37 16.08
N VAL A 168 -7.02 -24.18 15.53
CA VAL A 168 -7.42 -25.45 16.15
C VAL A 168 -6.32 -26.50 15.90
N PRO A 169 -5.87 -27.28 16.90
CA PRO A 169 -6.37 -27.35 18.28
C PRO A 169 -5.57 -26.54 19.33
N VAL A 170 -4.57 -25.73 18.96
CA VAL A 170 -3.45 -25.43 19.88
C VAL A 170 -3.28 -23.96 20.29
N ALA A 171 -3.98 -22.98 19.69
CA ALA A 171 -3.65 -21.57 19.96
C ALA A 171 -4.83 -20.58 19.91
N PRO A 172 -4.77 -19.50 20.73
CA PRO A 172 -5.89 -18.60 20.92
C PRO A 172 -6.28 -17.81 19.66
N THR A 173 -5.35 -17.47 18.77
CA THR A 173 -5.67 -16.67 17.56
C THR A 173 -4.90 -17.16 16.34
N HIS A 174 -5.61 -17.49 15.25
CA HIS A 174 -5.01 -17.88 13.98
C HIS A 174 -4.52 -16.65 13.19
N THR A 175 -3.36 -16.11 13.54
CA THR A 175 -2.75 -14.93 12.91
C THR A 175 -1.48 -15.30 12.14
N VAL A 176 -0.97 -14.36 11.34
CA VAL A 176 0.28 -14.51 10.57
C VAL A 176 1.47 -14.77 11.50
N GLU A 177 1.55 -14.04 12.62
CA GLU A 177 2.62 -14.23 13.62
C GLU A 177 2.57 -15.60 14.24
N HIS A 178 1.36 -16.04 14.61
CA HIS A 178 1.16 -17.36 15.19
C HIS A 178 1.74 -18.43 14.26
N LEU A 179 1.43 -18.38 12.97
CA LEU A 179 1.95 -19.35 12.01
C LEU A 179 3.48 -19.29 11.88
N PHE A 180 4.05 -18.09 11.74
CA PHE A 180 5.50 -17.89 11.57
C PHE A 180 6.35 -18.20 12.81
N PHE A 181 5.81 -18.09 14.02
CA PHE A 181 6.62 -18.20 15.25
C PHE A 181 6.17 -19.30 16.22
N GLU A 182 4.87 -19.55 16.35
CA GLU A 182 4.33 -20.27 17.52
C GLU A 182 3.57 -21.55 17.17
N CYS A 183 2.98 -21.64 15.97
CA CYS A 183 2.05 -22.69 15.58
C CYS A 183 2.67 -24.09 15.72
N PRO A 184 2.22 -24.94 16.67
CA PRO A 184 2.85 -26.23 16.88
C PRO A 184 2.74 -27.16 15.67
N LEU A 185 1.63 -27.06 14.93
CA LEU A 185 1.40 -27.83 13.69
C LEU A 185 2.44 -27.52 12.60
N LEU A 186 2.98 -26.29 12.57
CA LEU A 186 3.99 -25.87 11.60
C LEU A 186 5.42 -25.95 12.16
N ALA A 187 5.65 -26.52 13.35
CA ALA A 187 6.97 -26.58 13.97
C ALA A 187 8.02 -27.24 13.07
N ASN A 188 7.65 -28.35 12.42
CA ASN A 188 8.55 -29.05 11.48
C ASN A 188 8.83 -28.23 10.23
N ALA A 189 7.81 -27.58 9.66
CA ALA A 189 7.94 -26.76 8.46
C ALA A 189 8.74 -25.47 8.71
N ARG A 190 8.71 -24.93 9.94
CA ARG A 190 9.50 -23.77 10.33
C ARG A 190 11.01 -24.04 10.40
N ARG A 191 11.47 -25.29 10.44
CA ARG A 191 12.92 -25.61 10.43
C ARG A 191 13.64 -25.07 9.19
N ASN A 192 12.93 -24.96 8.08
CA ASN A 192 13.46 -24.47 6.81
C ASN A 192 13.35 -22.94 6.67
N LEU A 193 12.68 -22.28 7.61
CA LEU A 193 12.66 -20.82 7.66
C LEU A 193 13.91 -20.30 8.37
N PRO A 194 14.43 -19.13 7.97
CA PRO A 194 15.50 -18.48 8.70
C PRO A 194 15.13 -18.24 10.16
N VAL A 195 13.83 -18.13 10.51
CA VAL A 195 13.29 -17.80 11.84
C VAL A 195 13.88 -18.58 13.03
N THR A 196 14.26 -19.85 12.83
CA THR A 196 14.82 -20.71 13.89
C THR A 196 16.18 -20.25 14.39
N LYS A 197 16.96 -19.54 13.57
CA LYS A 197 18.22 -18.91 13.96
C LYS A 197 18.03 -17.59 14.74
N TRP A 198 16.79 -17.08 14.87
CA TRP A 198 16.50 -15.71 15.35
C TRP A 198 15.48 -15.61 16.51
N THR A 199 14.85 -16.72 16.90
CA THR A 199 14.14 -16.84 18.18
C THR A 199 15.12 -17.40 19.21
N VAL A 200 15.72 -16.51 20.01
CA VAL A 200 16.76 -16.85 20.99
C VAL A 200 16.31 -17.99 21.91
N LYS A 201 17.08 -19.08 21.94
CA LYS A 201 17.06 -20.07 23.03
C LYS A 201 17.66 -19.45 24.28
N LEU A 202 16.99 -19.59 25.41
CA LEU A 202 17.56 -19.40 26.74
C LEU A 202 18.78 -20.33 26.90
N ILE A 203 19.94 -19.77 27.23
CA ILE A 203 21.05 -20.53 27.80
C ILE A 203 21.15 -20.06 29.24
N GLU A 204 21.00 -20.99 30.20
CA GLU A 204 21.17 -20.71 31.63
C GLU A 204 22.58 -20.19 31.90
N GLY A 205 22.70 -18.93 32.29
CA GLY A 205 23.95 -18.34 32.74
C GLY A 205 23.89 -18.00 34.23
N ARG A 206 24.85 -18.51 35.01
CA ARG A 206 25.04 -18.29 36.46
C ARG A 206 25.15 -16.81 36.90
N PHE A 207 25.23 -15.84 35.99
CA PHE A 207 25.50 -14.43 36.31
C PHE A 207 24.62 -13.40 35.55
N GLY A 208 23.34 -13.71 35.33
CA GLY A 208 22.29 -12.70 35.48
C GLY A 208 22.17 -11.50 34.52
N ARG A 209 22.70 -11.51 33.28
CA ARG A 209 22.22 -10.57 32.24
C ARG A 209 21.92 -11.27 30.92
N TRP A 210 20.63 -11.28 30.60
CA TRP A 210 19.99 -11.98 29.51
C TRP A 210 19.63 -10.95 28.44
N ALA A 211 20.09 -11.09 27.19
CA ALA A 211 19.66 -10.23 26.09
C ALA A 211 19.21 -11.07 24.90
N SER A 212 17.93 -11.42 24.88
CA SER A 212 17.29 -12.09 23.75
C SER A 212 16.87 -11.05 22.71
N ARG A 213 17.60 -10.88 21.60
CA ARG A 213 17.14 -10.05 20.48
C ARG A 213 16.13 -10.84 19.64
N LYS A 214 14.88 -10.83 20.08
CA LYS A 214 13.75 -11.39 19.33
C LYS A 214 13.50 -10.54 18.08
N ARG A 215 13.69 -11.11 16.88
CA ARG A 215 13.39 -10.39 15.63
C ARG A 215 11.88 -10.29 15.39
N THR A 216 11.44 -9.17 14.81
CA THR A 216 10.03 -8.91 14.50
C THR A 216 9.62 -9.53 13.16
N LEU A 217 8.32 -9.75 12.96
CA LEU A 217 7.80 -10.19 11.65
C LEU A 217 8.18 -9.21 10.53
N GLU A 218 8.27 -7.91 10.84
CA GLU A 218 8.71 -6.86 9.92
C GLU A 218 10.12 -7.10 9.39
N GLN A 219 11.07 -7.36 10.29
CA GLN A 219 12.47 -7.61 9.93
C GLN A 219 12.60 -8.82 9.02
N LEU A 220 11.87 -9.90 9.31
CA LEU A 220 11.90 -11.11 8.48
C LEU A 220 11.33 -10.89 7.08
N ILE A 221 10.21 -10.16 6.98
CA ILE A 221 9.58 -9.86 5.69
C ILE A 221 10.45 -8.91 4.87
N ASP A 222 11.13 -7.95 5.50
CA ASP A 222 11.97 -6.99 4.79
C ASP A 222 13.34 -7.58 4.39
N GLU A 223 13.92 -8.49 5.18
CA GLU A 223 15.23 -9.13 4.88
C GLU A 223 15.11 -10.34 3.93
N HIS A 224 14.04 -11.13 4.07
CA HIS A 224 13.86 -12.38 3.32
C HIS A 224 12.47 -12.50 2.67
N PRO A 225 12.02 -11.50 1.87
CA PRO A 225 10.65 -11.44 1.37
C PRO A 225 10.25 -12.67 0.55
N ARG A 226 11.13 -13.16 -0.34
CA ARG A 226 10.84 -14.33 -1.17
C ARG A 226 10.68 -15.61 -0.35
N THR A 227 11.63 -15.88 0.54
CA THR A 227 11.60 -17.07 1.41
C THR A 227 10.34 -17.08 2.28
N MET A 228 9.99 -15.93 2.85
CA MET A 228 8.77 -15.79 3.67
C MET A 228 7.51 -15.98 2.83
N ALA A 229 7.48 -15.46 1.60
CA ALA A 229 6.36 -15.58 0.68
C ALA A 229 6.10 -17.04 0.28
N GLN A 230 7.13 -17.73 -0.21
CA GLN A 230 7.07 -19.13 -0.65
C GLN A 230 6.64 -20.04 0.51
N TRP A 231 7.23 -19.83 1.69
CA TRP A 231 6.84 -20.61 2.85
C TRP A 231 5.38 -20.36 3.25
N ALA A 232 4.90 -19.12 3.24
CA ALA A 232 3.51 -18.81 3.55
C ALA A 232 2.53 -19.42 2.52
N ILE A 233 2.86 -19.35 1.23
CA ILE A 233 2.09 -20.00 0.14
C ILE A 233 1.95 -21.50 0.41
N ASN A 234 3.03 -22.16 0.82
CA ASN A 234 3.06 -23.61 0.99
C ASN A 234 2.43 -24.08 2.31
N THR A 235 2.39 -23.25 3.35
CA THR A 235 2.06 -23.69 4.71
C THR A 235 0.80 -23.08 5.30
N PHE A 236 0.32 -21.94 4.82
CA PHE A 236 -0.86 -21.28 5.41
C PHE A 236 -2.19 -21.94 5.05
N GLY A 237 -2.20 -22.86 4.08
CA GLY A 237 -3.41 -23.57 3.67
C GLY A 237 -4.50 -22.65 3.10
N LEU A 238 -4.11 -21.55 2.45
CA LEU A 238 -5.04 -20.60 1.86
C LEU A 238 -5.44 -21.07 0.46
N GLY A 239 -6.74 -21.37 0.26
CA GLY A 239 -7.24 -21.93 -1.00
C GLY A 239 -6.88 -21.13 -2.26
N GLN A 240 -6.82 -19.80 -2.17
CA GLN A 240 -6.41 -18.92 -3.28
C GLN A 240 -4.95 -19.10 -3.74
N PHE A 241 -4.12 -19.79 -2.95
CA PHE A 241 -2.74 -20.11 -3.28
C PHE A 241 -2.49 -21.61 -3.47
N GLU A 242 -3.55 -22.44 -3.43
CA GLU A 242 -3.41 -23.89 -3.52
C GLU A 242 -2.80 -24.34 -4.85
N TRP A 243 -3.25 -23.74 -5.97
CA TRP A 243 -2.67 -24.01 -7.28
C TRP A 243 -1.19 -23.62 -7.31
N THR A 244 -0.85 -22.40 -6.86
CA THR A 244 0.54 -21.95 -6.88
C THR A 244 1.43 -22.80 -5.98
N SER A 245 0.97 -23.17 -4.78
CA SER A 245 1.68 -24.06 -3.87
C SER A 245 2.08 -25.39 -4.54
N ARG A 246 1.22 -25.93 -5.42
CA ARG A 246 1.49 -27.18 -6.14
C ARG A 246 2.43 -27.04 -7.36
N TYR A 247 2.47 -25.88 -8.01
CA TYR A 247 3.14 -25.69 -9.30
C TYR A 247 4.25 -24.61 -9.29
N MET A 248 4.61 -24.07 -8.12
CA MET A 248 5.58 -22.97 -8.00
C MET A 248 6.97 -23.34 -8.54
N GLU A 249 7.35 -24.61 -8.44
CA GLU A 249 8.66 -25.12 -8.87
C GLU A 249 8.69 -25.54 -10.34
N THR A 250 7.54 -25.89 -10.91
CA THR A 250 7.40 -26.36 -12.30
C THR A 250 7.06 -25.24 -13.28
N GLY A 251 6.78 -24.03 -12.79
CA GLY A 251 6.35 -22.90 -13.60
C GLY A 251 4.98 -23.14 -14.25
N PRO A 252 4.32 -22.10 -14.81
CA PRO A 252 3.18 -22.36 -15.68
C PRO A 252 3.66 -23.24 -16.83
N SER A 253 2.98 -24.37 -17.06
CA SER A 253 3.15 -25.14 -18.28
C SER A 253 3.13 -24.19 -19.47
N ILE A 254 4.11 -24.32 -20.37
CA ILE A 254 4.24 -23.55 -21.62
C ILE A 254 2.93 -23.57 -22.43
N SER A 255 2.06 -24.55 -22.16
CA SER A 255 0.74 -24.70 -22.78
C SER A 255 -0.33 -23.70 -22.33
N ASN A 256 -0.16 -22.88 -21.28
CA ASN A 256 -1.18 -21.91 -20.89
C ASN A 256 -0.63 -20.64 -20.18
N PRO A 257 -0.31 -19.56 -20.92
CA PRO A 257 0.31 -18.35 -20.37
C PRO A 257 -0.67 -17.37 -19.67
N TYR A 258 -1.93 -17.76 -19.43
CA TYR A 258 -2.96 -16.88 -18.86
C TYR A 258 -3.54 -17.34 -17.50
N LEU A 259 -2.77 -18.07 -16.70
CA LEU A 259 -3.06 -18.29 -15.28
C LEU A 259 -1.98 -17.64 -14.39
#